data_AF-A0A2E0GZ61-F1
#
_entry.id   AF-A0A2E0GZ61-F1
#
_cell.length_a   1.000
_cell.length_b   1.000
_cell.length_c   1.000
_cell.angle_alpha   90.00
_cell.angle_beta   90.00
_cell.angle_gamma   90.00
#
_symmetry.space_group_name_H-M   'P 1'
#
loop_
_entity.id
_entity.type
_entity.pdbx_description
1 polymer ?
#
loop_
_entity_poly.entity_id
_entity_poly.type
_entity_poly.pdbx_seq_one_letter_code
_entity_poly.pdbx_strand_id
1 'polypeptide(L)'
;MLTRFLLLIFYFTQLDFSGISQNEKRYIKIYKEGNSFFSIGEFEKAIDSYKKSIKLNPNYCNSYFKLGISYKNLENYSLYKNTFKNLREKDCLSFSDRINYELGEIYFYEGNSKLSLKFFKSINDTLKFL
;
A
#
# COMPACT_ATOMS: atom_id res chain seq x y z
N MET A 1 30.14 -17.84 35.30
CA MET A 1 29.47 -18.71 34.30
C MET A 1 28.13 -18.12 33.84
N LEU A 2 27.19 -17.75 34.74
CA LEU A 2 25.88 -17.17 34.37
C LEU A 2 25.94 -15.83 33.60
N THR A 3 26.83 -14.92 33.99
CA THR A 3 26.93 -13.57 33.40
C THR A 3 27.30 -13.56 31.92
N ARG A 4 28.14 -14.52 31.49
CA ARG A 4 28.53 -14.69 30.08
C ARG A 4 27.37 -15.22 29.22
N PHE A 5 26.46 -15.99 29.81
CA PHE A 5 25.29 -16.52 29.15
C PHE A 5 24.21 -15.44 28.96
N LEU A 6 24.02 -14.58 29.96
CA LEU A 6 23.11 -13.43 29.87
C LEU A 6 23.57 -12.39 28.83
N LEU A 7 24.88 -12.14 28.73
CA LEU A 7 25.43 -11.23 27.72
C LEU A 7 25.27 -11.77 26.29
N LEU A 8 25.36 -13.08 26.08
CA LEU A 8 25.15 -13.72 24.77
C LEU A 8 23.69 -13.66 24.32
N ILE A 9 22.74 -13.90 25.23
CA ILE A 9 21.31 -13.75 24.94
C ILE A 9 20.97 -12.29 24.63
N PHE A 10 21.54 -11.34 25.39
CA PHE A 10 21.38 -9.90 25.12
C PHE A 10 21.98 -9.48 23.77
N TYR A 11 23.12 -10.05 23.37
CA TYR A 11 23.73 -9.76 22.07
C TYR A 11 22.92 -10.37 20.91
N PHE A 12 22.38 -11.58 21.09
CA PHE A 12 21.51 -12.23 20.10
C PHE A 12 20.21 -11.44 19.89
N THR A 13 19.58 -10.94 20.96
CA THR A 13 18.36 -10.15 20.83
C THR A 13 18.61 -8.78 20.17
N GLN A 14 19.76 -8.15 20.42
CA GLN A 14 20.14 -6.90 19.74
C GLN A 14 20.43 -7.12 18.25
N LEU A 15 21.10 -8.22 17.89
CA LEU A 15 21.40 -8.58 16.50
C LEU A 15 20.11 -8.81 15.70
N ASP A 16 19.18 -9.61 16.23
CA ASP A 16 17.91 -9.91 15.56
C ASP A 16 17.01 -8.67 15.46
N PHE A 17 16.95 -7.83 16.50
CA PHE A 17 16.16 -6.60 16.50
C PHE A 17 16.71 -5.54 15.53
N SER A 18 18.04 -5.46 15.38
CA SER A 18 18.66 -4.54 14.42
C SER A 18 18.29 -4.88 12.97
N GLY A 19 18.23 -6.18 12.62
CA GLY A 19 17.81 -6.66 11.31
C GLY A 19 16.33 -6.39 11.01
N ILE A 20 15.45 -6.58 12.00
CA ILE A 20 14.02 -6.29 11.89
C ILE A 20 13.79 -4.78 11.66
N SER A 21 14.47 -3.92 12.43
CA SER A 21 14.34 -2.45 12.30
C SER A 21 14.90 -1.91 10.98
N GLN A 22 15.96 -2.52 10.43
CA GLN A 22 16.49 -2.14 9.12
C GLN A 22 15.54 -2.55 7.99
N ASN A 23 14.95 -3.74 8.06
CA ASN A 23 13.95 -4.18 7.09
C ASN A 23 12.68 -3.31 7.15
N GLU A 24 12.26 -2.93 8.35
CA GLU A 24 11.15 -2.00 8.59
C GLU A 24 11.39 -0.62 7.96
N LYS A 25 12.64 -0.16 7.91
CA LYS A 25 12.98 1.12 7.25
C LYS A 25 13.23 0.96 5.75
N ARG A 26 13.68 -0.21 5.30
CA ARG A 26 14.06 -0.47 3.90
C ARG A 26 12.87 -0.38 2.95
N TYR A 27 11.72 -0.96 3.30
CA TYR A 27 10.53 -0.87 2.44
C TYR A 27 10.06 0.59 2.28
N ILE A 28 10.15 1.40 3.35
CA ILE A 28 9.81 2.83 3.30
C ILE A 28 10.74 3.59 2.34
N LYS A 29 12.04 3.29 2.36
CA LYS A 29 13.00 3.88 1.42
C LYS A 29 12.64 3.54 -0.03
N ILE A 30 12.39 2.26 -0.32
CA ILE A 30 12.00 1.80 -1.66
C ILE A 30 10.66 2.41 -2.10
N TYR A 31 9.70 2.55 -1.18
CA TYR A 31 8.46 3.28 -1.45
C TYR A 31 8.72 4.75 -1.84
N LYS A 32 9.62 5.44 -1.13
CA LYS A 32 10.01 6.82 -1.45
C LYS A 32 10.72 6.91 -2.80
N GLU A 33 11.56 5.94 -3.16
CA GLU A 33 12.15 5.83 -4.50
C GLU A 33 11.05 5.70 -5.57
N GLY A 34 10.04 4.86 -5.32
CA GLY A 34 8.85 4.76 -6.18
C GLY A 34 8.11 6.10 -6.34
N ASN A 35 7.95 6.86 -5.26
CA ASN A 35 7.35 8.20 -5.33
C ASN A 35 8.19 9.17 -6.17
N SER A 36 9.51 9.06 -6.13
CA SER A 36 10.40 9.86 -6.98
C SER A 36 10.14 9.57 -8.45
N PHE A 37 10.12 8.29 -8.85
CA PHE A 37 9.79 7.90 -10.22
C PHE A 37 8.37 8.34 -10.62
N PHE A 38 7.40 8.16 -9.73
CA PHE A 38 6.02 8.60 -9.96
C PHE A 38 5.93 10.10 -10.24
N SER A 39 6.65 10.93 -9.47
CA SER A 39 6.60 12.40 -9.62
C SER A 39 7.17 12.91 -10.94
N ILE A 40 8.01 12.12 -11.61
CA ILE A 40 8.59 12.44 -12.93
C ILE A 40 7.89 11.71 -14.08
N GLY A 41 6.76 11.04 -13.81
CA GLY A 41 5.97 10.32 -14.83
C GLY A 41 6.52 8.94 -15.21
N GLU A 42 7.56 8.46 -14.55
CA GLU A 42 8.18 7.15 -14.80
C GLU A 42 7.40 6.04 -14.08
N PHE A 43 6.16 5.81 -14.52
CA PHE A 43 5.22 4.96 -13.79
C PHE A 43 5.62 3.49 -13.74
N GLU A 44 6.27 2.95 -14.77
CA GLU A 44 6.78 1.56 -14.76
C GLU A 44 7.86 1.36 -13.69
N LYS A 45 8.82 2.30 -13.58
CA LYS A 45 9.85 2.25 -12.53
C LYS A 45 9.25 2.46 -11.13
N ALA A 46 8.22 3.29 -11.03
CA ALA A 46 7.45 3.46 -9.81
C ALA A 46 6.78 2.15 -9.38
N ILE A 47 6.12 1.44 -10.32
CA ILE A 47 5.50 0.13 -10.10
C ILE A 47 6.51 -0.89 -9.57
N ASP A 48 7.68 -0.99 -10.17
CA ASP A 48 8.73 -1.91 -9.72
C ASP A 48 9.17 -1.61 -8.29
N SER A 49 9.32 -0.33 -7.96
CA SER A 49 9.66 0.11 -6.61
C SER A 49 8.55 -0.23 -5.61
N TYR A 50 7.29 0.06 -5.94
CA TYR A 50 6.16 -0.29 -5.06
C TYR A 50 6.01 -1.80 -4.87
N LYS A 51 6.20 -2.62 -5.91
CA LYS A 51 6.22 -4.09 -5.81
C LYS A 51 7.34 -4.59 -4.89
N LYS A 52 8.55 -4.01 -4.98
CA LYS A 52 9.67 -4.34 -4.07
C LYS A 52 9.36 -3.96 -2.63
N SER A 53 8.77 -2.78 -2.40
CA SER A 53 8.32 -2.35 -1.07
C SER A 53 7.28 -3.32 -0.50
N ILE A 54 6.29 -3.72 -1.30
CA ILE A 54 5.27 -4.71 -0.94
C ILE A 54 5.89 -6.06 -0.57
N LYS A 55 6.90 -6.52 -1.31
CA LYS A 55 7.59 -7.78 -1.02
C LYS A 55 8.30 -7.75 0.34
N LEU A 56 8.82 -6.58 0.74
CA LEU A 56 9.48 -6.41 2.04
C LEU A 56 8.49 -6.20 3.19
N ASN A 57 7.39 -5.47 2.96
CA ASN A 57 6.31 -5.32 3.92
C ASN A 57 4.93 -5.45 3.22
N PRO A 58 4.33 -6.65 3.27
CA PRO A 58 3.02 -6.92 2.66
C PRO A 58 1.84 -6.16 3.28
N ASN A 59 2.03 -5.56 4.47
CA ASN A 59 1.02 -4.81 5.20
C ASN A 59 1.13 -3.29 4.97
N TYR A 60 2.11 -2.82 4.19
CA TYR A 60 2.29 -1.40 3.95
C TYR A 60 1.34 -0.87 2.86
N CYS A 61 0.12 -0.50 3.29
CA CYS A 61 -0.98 -0.05 2.42
C CYS A 61 -0.59 1.06 1.43
N ASN A 62 0.28 1.99 1.82
CA ASN A 62 0.73 3.09 0.94
C ASN A 62 1.33 2.58 -0.38
N SER A 63 2.07 1.46 -0.34
CA SER A 63 2.70 0.91 -1.55
C SER A 63 1.67 0.28 -2.48
N TYR A 64 0.65 -0.40 -1.95
CA TYR A 64 -0.46 -0.90 -2.77
C TYR A 64 -1.29 0.21 -3.38
N PHE A 65 -1.59 1.26 -2.60
CA PHE A 65 -2.34 2.41 -3.09
C PHE A 65 -1.61 3.08 -4.26
N LYS A 66 -0.32 3.40 -4.07
CA LYS A 66 0.47 4.03 -5.14
C LYS A 66 0.71 3.10 -6.33
N LEU A 67 0.82 1.79 -6.13
CA LEU A 67 0.84 0.80 -7.21
C LEU A 67 -0.43 0.89 -8.06
N GLY A 68 -1.61 0.91 -7.43
CA GLY A 68 -2.89 1.04 -8.13
C GLY A 68 -2.99 2.35 -8.93
N ILE A 69 -2.59 3.46 -8.34
CA ILE A 69 -2.56 4.76 -9.04
C ILE A 69 -1.56 4.76 -10.20
N SER A 70 -0.43 4.08 -10.08
CA SER A 70 0.52 3.96 -11.19
C SER A 70 -0.06 3.17 -12.36
N TYR A 71 -0.80 2.09 -12.09
CA TYR A 71 -1.54 1.38 -13.14
C TYR A 71 -2.63 2.23 -13.79
N LYS A 72 -3.33 3.09 -13.02
CA LYS A 72 -4.30 4.05 -13.56
C LYS A 72 -3.63 5.02 -14.54
N ASN A 73 -2.45 5.54 -14.20
CA ASN A 73 -1.71 6.48 -15.05
C ASN A 73 -1.15 5.83 -16.33
N LEU A 74 -0.89 4.52 -16.30
CA LEU A 74 -0.54 3.73 -17.49
C LEU A 74 -1.77 3.21 -18.25
N GLU A 75 -2.98 3.66 -17.90
CA GLU A 75 -4.25 3.21 -18.50
C GLU A 75 -4.47 1.69 -18.43
N ASN A 76 -3.77 1.00 -17.53
CA ASN A 76 -3.94 -0.43 -17.30
C ASN A 76 -5.12 -0.66 -16.35
N TYR A 77 -6.33 -0.43 -16.86
CA TYR A 77 -7.58 -0.45 -16.09
C TYR A 77 -7.84 -1.81 -15.41
N SER A 78 -7.41 -2.92 -16.02
CA SER A 78 -7.55 -4.26 -15.43
C SER A 78 -6.74 -4.40 -14.14
N LEU A 79 -5.44 -4.05 -14.19
CA LEU A 79 -4.57 -4.10 -13.01
C LEU A 79 -4.94 -3.03 -11.97
N TYR A 80 -5.34 -1.85 -12.41
CA TYR A 80 -5.85 -0.78 -11.54
C TYR A 80 -7.06 -1.28 -10.73
N LYS A 81 -8.10 -1.81 -11.39
CA LYS A 81 -9.29 -2.35 -10.75
C LYS A 81 -8.99 -3.50 -9.79
N ASN A 82 -8.18 -4.46 -10.23
CA ASN A 82 -7.82 -5.61 -9.38
C ASN A 82 -7.04 -5.17 -8.14
N THR A 83 -6.11 -4.22 -8.29
CA THR A 83 -5.31 -3.71 -7.17
C THR A 83 -6.19 -3.07 -6.10
N PHE A 84 -7.16 -2.23 -6.49
CA PHE A 84 -8.06 -1.57 -5.54
C PHE A 84 -9.08 -2.52 -4.90
N LYS A 85 -9.54 -3.55 -5.62
CA LYS A 85 -10.35 -4.62 -5.02
C LYS A 85 -9.58 -5.35 -3.93
N ASN A 86 -8.36 -5.81 -4.24
CA ASN A 86 -7.51 -6.49 -3.27
C ASN A 86 -7.13 -5.59 -2.09
N LEU A 87 -6.91 -4.29 -2.35
CA LEU A 87 -6.59 -3.34 -1.30
C LEU A 87 -7.77 -3.08 -0.35
N ARG A 88 -9.00 -3.15 -0.84
CA ARG A 88 -10.22 -3.04 -0.01
C ARG A 88 -10.40 -4.23 0.92
N GLU A 89 -9.95 -5.41 0.51
CA GLU A 89 -9.99 -6.63 1.33
C GLU A 89 -8.89 -6.64 2.39
N LYS A 90 -7.86 -5.80 2.23
CA LYS A 90 -6.88 -5.55 3.29
C LYS A 90 -7.47 -4.57 4.28
N ASP A 91 -7.22 -4.80 5.57
CA ASP A 91 -7.58 -3.90 6.68
C ASP A 91 -6.78 -2.57 6.67
N CYS A 92 -6.76 -1.90 5.52
CA CYS A 92 -6.18 -0.59 5.29
C CYS A 92 -7.22 0.48 5.61
N LEU A 93 -7.69 0.53 6.86
CA LEU A 93 -8.79 1.41 7.31
C LEU A 93 -8.57 2.89 6.96
N SER A 94 -7.33 3.35 7.03
CA SER A 94 -6.93 4.73 6.68
C SER A 94 -7.13 5.10 5.21
N PHE A 95 -7.39 4.11 4.34
CA PHE A 95 -7.61 4.30 2.91
C PHE A 95 -9.03 4.01 2.47
N SER A 96 -9.95 3.62 3.37
CA SER A 96 -11.32 3.18 3.01
C SER A 96 -12.03 4.15 2.06
N ASP A 97 -12.09 5.44 2.41
CA ASP A 97 -12.76 6.45 1.60
C ASP A 97 -12.11 6.62 0.22
N ARG A 98 -10.77 6.66 0.18
CA ARG A 98 -10.01 6.79 -1.08
C ARG A 98 -10.18 5.55 -1.96
N ILE A 99 -10.16 4.36 -1.37
CA ILE A 99 -10.37 3.10 -2.09
C ILE A 99 -11.79 3.06 -2.68
N ASN A 100 -12.79 3.43 -1.89
CA ASN A 100 -14.18 3.50 -2.36
C ASN A 100 -14.34 4.56 -3.46
N TYR A 101 -13.65 5.71 -3.36
CA TYR A 101 -13.64 6.71 -4.42
C TYR A 101 -13.07 6.15 -5.73
N GLU A 102 -11.87 5.56 -5.70
CA GLU A 102 -11.22 5.01 -6.89
C GLU A 102 -12.04 3.87 -7.51
N LEU A 103 -12.63 2.98 -6.70
CA LEU A 103 -13.55 1.95 -7.19
C LEU A 103 -14.83 2.54 -7.78
N GLY A 104 -15.38 3.60 -7.18
CA GLY A 104 -16.52 4.35 -7.71
C GLY A 104 -16.25 4.93 -9.09
N GLU A 105 -15.07 5.54 -9.27
CA GLU A 105 -14.59 6.03 -10.57
C GLU A 105 -14.43 4.88 -11.57
N ILE A 106 -13.78 3.78 -11.19
CA ILE A 106 -13.61 2.61 -12.07
C ILE A 106 -14.97 2.15 -12.64
N TYR A 107 -15.96 1.94 -11.77
CA TYR A 107 -17.28 1.49 -12.20
C TYR A 107 -18.06 2.57 -12.97
N PHE A 108 -17.77 3.85 -12.72
CA PHE A 108 -18.34 4.94 -13.50
C PHE A 108 -17.87 4.88 -14.96
N TYR A 109 -16.56 4.76 -15.19
CA TYR A 109 -15.99 4.64 -16.53
C TYR A 109 -16.40 3.35 -17.26
N GLU A 110 -16.66 2.27 -16.52
CA GLU A 110 -17.22 1.02 -17.08
C GLU A 110 -18.73 1.13 -17.44
N GLY A 111 -19.40 2.25 -17.14
CA GLY A 111 -20.84 2.42 -17.33
C GLY A 111 -21.72 1.69 -16.30
N ASN A 112 -21.11 1.14 -15.23
CA ASN A 112 -21.83 0.47 -14.15
C ASN A 112 -22.23 1.48 -13.06
N SER A 113 -23.18 2.36 -13.40
CA SER A 113 -23.65 3.44 -12.54
C SER A 113 -24.19 2.96 -11.19
N LYS A 114 -24.77 1.76 -11.13
CA LYS A 114 -25.29 1.17 -9.88
C LYS A 114 -24.18 0.88 -8.89
N LEU A 115 -23.09 0.22 -9.34
CA LEU A 115 -21.94 -0.05 -8.47
C LEU A 115 -21.19 1.23 -8.13
N SER A 116 -21.01 2.13 -9.09
CA SER A 116 -20.38 3.43 -8.87
C SER A 116 -21.04 4.22 -7.73
N LEU A 117 -22.36 4.40 -7.79
CA LEU A 117 -23.15 5.07 -6.74
C LEU A 117 -23.06 4.36 -5.38
N LYS A 118 -22.99 3.02 -5.36
CA LYS A 118 -22.81 2.26 -4.11
C LYS A 118 -21.50 2.64 -3.42
N PHE A 119 -20.40 2.71 -4.16
CA PHE A 119 -19.11 3.07 -3.60
C PHE A 119 -19.04 4.53 -3.18
N PHE A 120 -19.56 5.47 -3.98
CA PHE A 120 -19.59 6.88 -3.57
C PHE A 120 -20.42 7.14 -2.31
N LYS A 121 -21.55 6.44 -2.13
CA LYS A 121 -22.34 6.54 -0.89
C LYS A 121 -21.57 6.09 0.35
N SER A 122 -20.77 5.02 0.23
CA SER A 122 -19.98 4.51 1.36
C SER A 122 -18.92 5.47 1.90
N ILE A 123 -18.57 6.53 1.17
CA ILE A 123 -17.64 7.58 1.60
C ILE A 123 -18.33 8.61 2.52
N ASN A 124 -19.61 8.89 2.28
CA ASN A 124 -20.37 9.87 3.07
C ASN A 124 -20.89 9.27 4.38
N ASP A 125 -21.10 7.95 4.43
CA ASP A 125 -21.55 7.26 5.63
C ASP A 125 -20.45 7.15 6.70
N THR A 126 -19.16 7.19 6.33
CA THR A 126 -18.02 7.22 7.26
C THR A 126 -17.90 8.54 8.02
N LEU A 127 -18.30 9.66 7.41
CA LEU A 127 -18.30 10.99 8.03
C LEU A 127 -19.47 11.21 9.00
N LYS A 128 -20.49 10.34 8.99
CA LYS A 128 -21.66 10.43 9.90
C LYS A 128 -21.38 9.99 11.34
N PHE A 129 -20.21 9.40 11.60
CA PHE A 129 -19.82 8.87 12.91
C PHE A 129 -18.71 9.70 13.59
N LEU A 130 -18.42 10.90 13.07
CA LEU A 130 -17.56 11.92 13.67
C LEU A 130 -18.43 13.10 14.14
#